data_AF-A0A971QR77-F1
#
_entry.id   AF-A0A971QR77-F1
#
_cell.length_a   1.000
_cell.length_b   1.000
_cell.length_c   1.000
_cell.angle_alpha   90.00
_cell.angle_beta   90.00
_cell.angle_gamma   90.00
#
_symmetry.space_group_name_H-M   'P 1'
#
loop_
_entity.id
_entity.type
_entity.pdbx_description
1 polymer ?
#
loop_
_entity_poly.entity_id
_entity_poly.type
_entity_poly.pdbx_seq_one_letter_code
_entity_poly.pdbx_strand_id
1 'polypeptide(L)'
;MTEFFAAMYETLFRVYHASYPEIFSTLYNFGGYMKLGGIFLLVPLVFWLLFYFLWRYPYGRFWHWLLWWLVSGGVVLVVTWFQARGAIFDSPNPALVDALADPESGYKVYAVTLPQRYALINTGLSLVAGFLYSLILKPFSKIQMHLPF
;
A
#
# COMPACT_ATOMS: atom_id res chain seq x y z
N MET A 1 5.29 -9.62 -12.82
CA MET A 1 5.05 -8.53 -11.84
C MET A 1 4.00 -8.91 -10.81
N THR A 2 2.82 -9.40 -11.22
CA THR A 2 1.79 -9.90 -10.28
C THR A 2 2.34 -11.02 -9.39
N GLU A 3 3.09 -11.96 -9.96
CA GLU A 3 3.77 -13.04 -9.24
C GLU A 3 4.66 -12.55 -8.09
N PHE A 4 5.42 -11.47 -8.31
CA PHE A 4 6.30 -10.91 -7.29
C PHE A 4 5.49 -10.38 -6.10
N PHE A 5 4.46 -9.57 -6.37
CA PHE A 5 3.62 -9.03 -5.30
C PHE A 5 2.81 -10.14 -4.61
N ALA A 6 2.28 -11.09 -5.36
CA ALA A 6 1.60 -12.26 -4.81
C ALA A 6 2.52 -13.01 -3.85
N ALA A 7 3.73 -13.40 -4.30
CA ALA A 7 4.71 -14.08 -3.45
C ALA A 7 5.11 -13.24 -2.22
N MET A 8 5.20 -11.92 -2.35
CA MET A 8 5.46 -11.03 -1.22
C MET A 8 4.34 -11.12 -0.17
N TYR A 9 3.07 -10.95 -0.55
CA TYR A 9 1.98 -11.00 0.42
C TYR A 9 1.71 -12.42 0.94
N GLU A 10 1.70 -13.40 0.05
CA GLU A 10 1.32 -14.77 0.35
C GLU A 10 2.43 -15.52 1.11
N THR A 11 3.68 -15.39 0.70
CA THR A 11 4.81 -16.16 1.26
C THR A 11 5.58 -15.37 2.31
N LEU A 12 6.00 -14.14 1.98
CA LEU A 12 6.82 -13.34 2.91
C LEU A 12 5.98 -12.85 4.10
N PHE A 13 4.78 -12.33 3.85
CA PHE A 13 3.86 -11.87 4.92
C PHE A 13 2.87 -12.92 5.40
N ARG A 14 2.88 -14.13 4.82
CA ARG A 14 2.04 -15.27 5.24
C ARG A 14 0.55 -14.96 5.32
N VAL A 15 0.05 -14.13 4.39
CA VAL A 15 -1.38 -13.78 4.31
C VAL A 15 -2.20 -14.91 3.67
N TYR A 16 -1.55 -15.80 2.91
CA TYR A 16 -2.21 -16.90 2.24
C TYR A 16 -2.81 -17.92 3.22
N HIS A 17 -3.97 -18.45 2.88
CA HIS A 17 -4.64 -19.48 3.64
C HIS A 17 -5.32 -20.49 2.71
N ALA A 18 -4.93 -21.76 2.79
CA ALA A 18 -5.32 -22.80 1.83
C ALA A 18 -6.83 -23.09 1.81
N SER A 19 -7.56 -22.77 2.88
CA SER A 19 -9.03 -22.93 2.93
C SER A 19 -9.81 -21.89 2.12
N TYR A 20 -9.16 -20.80 1.69
CA TYR A 20 -9.83 -19.68 1.01
C TYR A 20 -9.23 -19.35 -0.37
N PRO A 21 -9.00 -20.35 -1.25
CA PRO A 21 -8.30 -20.17 -2.52
C PRO A 21 -8.96 -19.12 -3.43
N GLU A 22 -10.29 -18.99 -3.40
CA GLU A 22 -11.00 -18.06 -4.30
C GLU A 22 -10.69 -16.59 -4.03
N ILE A 23 -10.30 -16.24 -2.80
CA ILE A 23 -9.86 -14.88 -2.48
C ILE A 23 -8.53 -14.59 -3.19
N PHE A 24 -7.58 -15.50 -3.06
CA PHE A 24 -6.22 -15.33 -3.56
C PHE A 24 -6.16 -15.46 -5.09
N SER A 25 -6.94 -16.38 -5.66
CA SER A 25 -7.12 -16.50 -7.12
C SER A 25 -7.71 -15.21 -7.70
N THR A 26 -8.68 -14.61 -7.01
CA THR A 26 -9.27 -13.33 -7.42
C THR A 26 -8.24 -12.21 -7.37
N LEU A 27 -7.52 -12.06 -6.27
CA LEU A 27 -6.48 -11.03 -6.12
C LEU A 27 -5.36 -11.17 -7.14
N TYR A 28 -5.05 -12.41 -7.55
CA TYR A 28 -4.07 -12.70 -8.59
C TYR A 28 -4.60 -12.37 -9.99
N ASN A 29 -5.72 -12.97 -10.39
CA ASN A 29 -6.25 -12.91 -11.75
C ASN A 29 -6.82 -11.53 -12.12
N PHE A 30 -7.40 -10.81 -11.15
CA PHE A 30 -8.02 -9.50 -11.37
C PHE A 30 -7.09 -8.32 -11.00
N GLY A 31 -5.78 -8.59 -10.86
CA GLY A 31 -4.77 -7.57 -10.64
C GLY A 31 -4.81 -6.89 -9.27
N GLY A 32 -5.47 -7.50 -8.28
CA GLY A 32 -5.50 -7.03 -6.90
C GLY A 32 -4.08 -6.83 -6.35
N TYR A 33 -3.20 -7.82 -6.50
CA TYR A 33 -1.81 -7.72 -6.03
C TYR A 33 -1.00 -6.63 -6.73
N MET A 34 -1.21 -6.43 -8.03
CA MET A 34 -0.56 -5.34 -8.76
C MET A 34 -0.99 -3.97 -8.25
N LYS A 35 -2.29 -3.78 -7.99
CA LYS A 35 -2.80 -2.52 -7.43
C LYS A 35 -2.26 -2.28 -6.02
N LEU A 36 -2.29 -3.31 -5.15
CA LEU A 36 -1.74 -3.21 -3.79
C LEU A 36 -0.25 -2.89 -3.82
N GLY A 37 0.52 -3.57 -4.70
CA GLY A 37 1.93 -3.31 -4.89
C GLY A 37 2.23 -1.89 -5.40
N GLY A 38 1.44 -1.42 -6.37
CA GLY A 38 1.54 -0.07 -6.89
C GLY A 38 1.26 1.00 -5.84
N ILE A 39 0.28 0.78 -4.95
CA ILE A 39 -0.08 1.76 -3.91
C ILE A 39 1.11 2.06 -2.99
N PHE A 40 1.78 1.04 -2.43
CA PHE A 40 2.86 1.29 -1.46
C PHE A 40 4.13 1.88 -2.10
N LEU A 41 4.31 1.75 -3.42
CA LEU A 41 5.44 2.33 -4.15
C LEU A 41 5.13 3.74 -4.67
N LEU A 42 4.02 3.89 -5.38
CA LEU A 42 3.71 5.11 -6.13
C LEU A 42 3.18 6.23 -5.23
N VAL A 43 2.33 5.90 -4.25
CA VAL A 43 1.77 6.92 -3.34
C VAL A 43 2.87 7.64 -2.57
N PRO A 44 3.78 6.97 -1.84
CA PRO A 44 4.85 7.68 -1.14
C PRO A 44 5.76 8.43 -2.11
N LEU A 45 6.05 7.89 -3.30
CA LEU A 45 6.86 8.59 -4.30
C LEU A 45 6.21 9.93 -4.69
N VAL A 46 4.92 9.94 -5.04
CA VAL A 46 4.18 11.16 -5.39
C VAL A 46 4.15 12.13 -4.22
N PHE A 47 3.91 11.64 -2.99
CA PHE A 47 3.95 12.48 -1.80
C PHE A 47 5.31 13.15 -1.61
N TRP A 48 6.41 12.42 -1.77
CA TRP A 48 7.75 13.00 -1.61
C TRP A 48 8.13 13.94 -2.75
N LEU A 49 7.71 13.64 -3.98
CA LEU A 49 7.87 14.58 -5.10
C LEU A 49 7.14 15.90 -4.82
N LEU A 50 5.89 15.84 -4.35
CA LEU A 50 5.11 17.01 -3.97
C LEU A 50 5.78 17.77 -2.82
N PHE A 51 6.29 17.08 -1.81
CA PHE A 51 6.99 17.70 -0.68
C PHE A 51 8.20 18.53 -1.14
N TYR A 52 9.06 17.95 -1.98
CA TYR A 52 10.26 18.63 -2.46
C TYR A 52 9.99 19.69 -3.53
N PHE A 53 8.86 19.59 -4.23
CA PHE A 53 8.45 20.58 -5.21
C PHE A 53 7.74 21.79 -4.57
N LEU A 54 6.83 21.56 -3.63
CA LEU A 54 5.98 22.60 -3.02
C LEU A 54 6.69 23.39 -1.93
N TRP A 55 7.55 22.76 -1.13
CA TRP A 55 8.24 23.45 -0.04
C TRP A 55 9.55 24.10 -0.49
N ARG A 56 9.70 25.38 -0.15
CA ARG A 56 10.93 26.16 -0.37
C ARG A 56 12.08 25.74 0.56
N TYR A 57 11.76 25.22 1.74
CA TYR A 57 12.70 24.70 2.74
C TYR A 57 12.21 23.35 3.31
N PRO A 58 12.24 22.27 2.53
CA PRO A 58 11.70 20.97 2.96
C PRO A 58 12.43 20.39 4.18
N TYR A 59 13.67 20.84 4.43
CA TYR A 59 14.47 20.45 5.60
C TYR A 59 14.51 21.49 6.72
N GLY A 60 13.81 22.62 6.58
CA GLY A 60 13.91 23.70 7.56
C GLY A 60 13.50 23.27 8.97
N ARG A 61 12.66 22.25 9.10
CA ARG A 61 12.21 21.68 10.39
C ARG A 61 11.96 20.18 10.27
N PHE A 62 12.68 19.37 11.05
CA PHE A 62 12.52 17.91 11.11
C PHE A 62 11.05 17.45 11.28
N TRP A 63 10.27 18.20 12.07
CA TRP A 63 8.86 17.92 12.29
C TRP A 63 7.99 17.97 11.03
N HIS A 64 8.32 18.80 10.04
CA HIS A 64 7.55 18.87 8.79
C HIS A 64 7.79 17.62 7.94
N TRP A 65 9.05 17.19 7.87
CA TRP A 65 9.43 15.94 7.23
C TRP A 65 8.76 14.73 7.90
N LEU A 66 8.79 14.67 9.24
CA LEU A 66 8.20 13.57 10.00
C LEU A 66 6.67 13.53 9.85
N LEU A 67 6.02 14.69 9.95
CA LEU A 67 4.57 14.78 9.74
C LEU A 67 4.20 14.34 8.32
N TRP A 68 4.94 14.79 7.31
CA TRP A 68 4.70 14.40 5.92
C TRP A 68 4.88 12.90 5.69
N TRP A 69 5.90 12.31 6.31
CA TRP A 69 6.16 10.87 6.29
C TRP A 69 4.99 10.08 6.88
N LEU A 70 4.47 10.51 8.03
CA LEU A 70 3.30 9.89 8.68
C LEU A 70 2.02 10.07 7.86
N VAL A 71 1.79 11.25 7.28
CA VAL A 71 0.64 11.52 6.40
C VAL A 71 0.67 10.60 5.18
N SER A 72 1.84 10.45 4.54
CA SER A 72 2.04 9.51 3.43
C SER A 72 1.67 8.07 3.82
N GLY A 73 2.15 7.60 4.97
CA GLY A 73 1.79 6.28 5.50
C GLY A 73 0.29 6.12 5.81
N GLY A 74 -0.34 7.16 6.36
CA GLY A 74 -1.77 7.21 6.62
C GLY A 74 -2.62 7.15 5.35
N VAL A 75 -2.21 7.85 4.30
CA VAL A 75 -2.88 7.79 2.99
C VAL A 75 -2.74 6.40 2.38
N VAL A 76 -1.55 5.79 2.44
CA VAL A 76 -1.35 4.41 1.99
C VAL A 76 -2.24 3.44 2.77
N LEU A 77 -2.39 3.63 4.08
CA LEU A 77 -3.27 2.81 4.93
C LEU A 77 -4.70 2.84 4.41
N VAL A 78 -5.25 4.04 4.24
CA VAL A 78 -6.65 4.24 3.82
C VAL A 78 -6.87 3.72 2.40
N VAL A 79 -6.01 4.10 1.46
CA VAL A 79 -6.14 3.70 0.04
C VAL A 79 -6.00 2.19 -0.12
N THR A 80 -5.04 1.56 0.57
CA THR A 80 -4.87 0.11 0.54
C THR A 80 -6.10 -0.60 1.10
N TRP A 81 -6.66 -0.11 2.21
CA TRP A 81 -7.85 -0.69 2.81
C TRP A 81 -9.04 -0.68 1.85
N PHE A 82 -9.32 0.47 1.22
CA PHE A 82 -10.40 0.57 0.23
C PHE A 82 -10.15 -0.32 -0.99
N GLN A 83 -8.89 -0.36 -1.48
CA GLN A 83 -8.55 -1.17 -2.64
C GLN A 83 -8.69 -2.68 -2.36
N ALA A 84 -8.21 -3.15 -1.21
CA ALA A 84 -8.33 -4.54 -0.81
C ALA A 84 -9.79 -4.92 -0.56
N ARG A 85 -10.56 -4.06 0.12
CA ARG A 85 -11.99 -4.27 0.34
C ARG A 85 -12.75 -4.37 -0.99
N GLY A 86 -12.55 -3.42 -1.89
CA GLY A 86 -13.22 -3.43 -3.19
C GLY A 86 -12.82 -4.64 -4.05
N ALA A 87 -11.55 -5.04 -4.03
CA ALA A 87 -11.09 -6.21 -4.78
C ALA A 87 -11.70 -7.54 -4.30
N ILE A 88 -12.05 -7.64 -3.01
CA ILE A 88 -12.60 -8.86 -2.42
C ILE A 88 -14.13 -8.85 -2.45
N PHE A 89 -14.76 -7.77 -1.99
CA PHE A 89 -16.22 -7.72 -1.79
C PHE A 89 -17.00 -7.23 -3.01
N ASP A 90 -16.37 -6.43 -3.88
CA ASP A 90 -16.96 -5.99 -5.14
C ASP A 90 -16.32 -6.76 -6.31
N SER A 91 -15.99 -8.04 -6.05
CA SER A 91 -15.23 -8.89 -6.95
C SER A 91 -16.05 -9.29 -8.19
N PRO A 92 -15.44 -9.29 -9.39
CA PRO A 92 -16.05 -9.84 -10.60
C PRO A 92 -16.01 -11.37 -10.68
N ASN A 93 -15.40 -12.08 -9.71
CA ASN A 93 -15.31 -13.54 -9.70
C ASN A 93 -16.59 -14.18 -9.09
N PRO A 94 -17.42 -14.88 -9.87
CA PRO A 94 -18.65 -15.49 -9.36
C PRO A 94 -18.40 -16.49 -8.23
N ALA A 95 -17.35 -17.30 -8.33
CA ALA A 95 -17.03 -18.31 -7.32
C ALA A 95 -16.72 -17.68 -5.95
N LEU A 96 -16.04 -16.53 -5.95
CA LEU A 96 -15.80 -15.78 -4.71
C LEU A 96 -17.08 -15.15 -4.17
N VAL A 97 -17.93 -14.61 -5.05
CA VAL A 97 -19.23 -14.02 -4.65
C VAL A 97 -20.11 -15.06 -4.00
N ASP A 98 -20.23 -16.24 -4.60
CA ASP A 98 -21.01 -17.36 -4.07
C ASP A 98 -20.45 -17.84 -2.72
N ALA A 99 -19.12 -18.00 -2.62
CA ALA A 99 -18.46 -18.38 -1.37
C ALA A 99 -18.65 -17.34 -0.24
N LEU A 100 -18.65 -16.05 -0.58
CA LEU A 100 -18.90 -14.96 0.38
C LEU A 100 -20.38 -14.87 0.82
N ALA A 101 -21.30 -15.33 -0.03
CA ALA A 101 -22.73 -15.36 0.26
C ALA A 101 -23.11 -16.54 1.17
N ASP A 102 -22.37 -17.65 1.10
CA ASP A 102 -22.54 -18.81 1.97
C ASP A 102 -22.07 -18.53 3.42
N PRO A 103 -22.97 -18.52 4.42
CA PRO A 103 -22.61 -18.29 5.82
C PRO A 103 -21.78 -19.41 6.44
N GLU A 104 -21.89 -20.65 5.93
CA GLU A 104 -21.24 -21.83 6.50
C GLU A 104 -19.78 -21.99 6.01
N SER A 105 -19.44 -21.38 4.87
CA SER A 105 -18.12 -21.47 4.24
C SER A 105 -16.98 -20.82 5.04
N GLY A 106 -17.32 -19.87 5.94
CA GLY A 106 -16.35 -19.07 6.69
C GLY A 106 -15.58 -18.03 5.86
N TYR A 107 -15.80 -17.94 4.54
CA TYR A 107 -15.08 -17.02 3.65
C TYR A 107 -15.26 -15.56 4.07
N LYS A 108 -16.49 -15.16 4.36
CA LYS A 108 -16.80 -13.77 4.75
C LYS A 108 -16.09 -13.35 6.03
N VAL A 109 -16.02 -14.25 7.01
CA VAL A 109 -15.36 -14.00 8.30
C VAL A 109 -13.86 -13.76 8.08
N TYR A 110 -13.22 -14.61 7.28
CA TYR A 110 -11.82 -14.45 6.95
C TYR A 110 -11.57 -13.18 6.10
N ALA A 111 -12.38 -12.98 5.06
CA ALA A 111 -12.27 -11.89 4.10
C ALA A 111 -12.32 -10.50 4.76
N VAL A 112 -13.16 -10.30 5.78
CA VAL A 112 -13.26 -9.01 6.49
C VAL A 112 -11.95 -8.62 7.18
N THR A 113 -11.11 -9.58 7.56
CA THR A 113 -9.82 -9.30 8.22
C THR A 113 -8.73 -8.87 7.24
N LEU A 114 -8.87 -9.22 5.95
CA LEU A 114 -7.81 -9.04 4.95
C LEU A 114 -7.52 -7.58 4.60
N PRO A 115 -8.51 -6.69 4.38
CA PRO A 115 -8.25 -5.29 4.07
C PRO A 115 -7.35 -4.60 5.10
N GLN A 116 -7.57 -4.85 6.39
CA GLN A 116 -6.73 -4.29 7.45
C GLN A 116 -5.32 -4.89 7.43
N ARG A 117 -5.18 -6.20 7.24
CA ARG A 117 -3.86 -6.85 7.14
C ARG A 117 -3.05 -6.29 5.98
N TYR A 118 -3.63 -6.20 4.79
CA TYR A 118 -2.96 -5.61 3.62
C TYR A 118 -2.61 -4.15 3.85
N ALA A 119 -3.52 -3.36 4.43
CA ALA A 119 -3.26 -1.95 4.74
C ALA A 119 -2.07 -1.78 5.68
N LEU A 120 -1.98 -2.56 6.76
CA LEU A 120 -0.86 -2.49 7.71
C LEU A 120 0.47 -2.89 7.06
N ILE A 121 0.48 -3.97 6.27
CA ILE A 121 1.66 -4.40 5.51
C ILE A 121 2.13 -3.28 4.58
N ASN A 122 1.21 -2.74 3.78
CA ASN A 122 1.54 -1.68 2.83
C ASN A 122 1.99 -0.40 3.50
N THR A 123 1.39 -0.01 4.62
CA THR A 123 1.84 1.14 5.39
C THR A 123 3.27 0.93 5.90
N GLY A 124 3.60 -0.24 6.44
CA GLY A 124 4.96 -0.57 6.85
C GLY A 124 5.95 -0.44 5.68
N LEU A 125 5.63 -1.06 4.54
CA LEU A 125 6.45 -0.98 3.33
C LEU A 125 6.57 0.46 2.79
N SER A 126 5.48 1.23 2.79
CA SER A 126 5.47 2.59 2.27
C SER A 126 6.25 3.56 3.15
N LEU A 127 6.27 3.33 4.46
CA LEU A 127 7.07 4.12 5.38
C LEU A 127 8.57 3.89 5.10
N VAL A 128 8.99 2.64 4.89
CA VAL A 128 10.36 2.33 4.47
C VAL A 128 10.68 2.94 3.11
N ALA A 129 9.83 2.72 2.10
CA ALA A 129 10.02 3.27 0.76
C ALA A 129 10.03 4.81 0.77
N GLY A 130 9.12 5.43 1.50
CA GLY A 130 9.03 6.87 1.68
C GLY A 130 10.28 7.44 2.36
N PHE A 131 10.82 6.76 3.37
CA PHE A 131 12.10 7.15 3.95
C PHE A 131 13.22 7.16 2.91
N LEU A 132 13.34 6.08 2.12
CA LEU A 132 14.34 5.98 1.05
C LEU A 132 14.14 7.07 -0.02
N TYR A 133 12.91 7.30 -0.49
CA TYR A 133 12.60 8.38 -1.44
C TYR A 133 12.95 9.74 -0.87
N SER A 134 12.73 9.97 0.41
CA SER A 134 13.08 11.22 1.05
C SER A 134 14.60 11.50 0.98
N LEU A 135 15.43 10.45 1.08
CA LEU A 135 16.89 10.55 0.96
C LEU A 135 17.33 10.72 -0.50
N ILE A 136 16.74 9.96 -1.42
CA ILE A 136 17.08 10.00 -2.85
C ILE A 136 16.71 11.35 -3.46
N LEU A 137 15.56 11.91 -3.11
CA LEU A 137 15.08 13.19 -3.67
C LEU A 137 15.74 14.40 -3.00
N LYS A 138 16.45 14.21 -1.88
CA LYS A 138 17.12 15.28 -1.14
C LYS A 138 18.04 16.16 -1.99
N PRO A 139 18.96 15.60 -2.81
CA PRO A 139 19.89 16.40 -3.60
C PRO A 139 19.21 17.18 -4.73
N PHE A 140 18.00 16.79 -5.14
CA PHE A 140 17.25 17.41 -6.23
C PHE A 140 16.31 18.54 -5.77
N SER A 141 16.19 18.75 -4.45
CA SER A 141 15.36 19.82 -3.91
C SER A 141 15.93 21.20 -4.27
N LYS A 142 15.05 22.16 -4.63
CA LYS A 142 15.38 23.55 -5.00
C LYS A 142 15.97 24.41 -3.86
N ILE A 143 16.62 23.81 -2.86
CA ILE A 143 17.40 24.59 -1.91
C ILE A 143 18.62 25.10 -2.67
N GLN A 144 18.65 26.42 -2.83
CA GLN A 144 19.77 27.21 -3.26
C GLN A 144 21.08 26.62 -2.68
N MET A 145 21.92 26.01 -3.52
CA MET A 145 23.27 25.51 -3.16
C MET A 145 24.19 26.59 -2.56
N HIS A 146 23.71 27.83 -2.50
CA HIS A 146 24.41 29.06 -2.15
C HIS A 146 24.01 29.67 -0.81
N LEU A 147 23.08 29.09 -0.04
CA LEU A 147 22.85 29.54 1.34
C LEU A 147 23.61 28.61 2.31
N PRO A 148 24.57 29.16 3.09
CA PRO A 148 25.24 28.38 4.12
C PRO A 148 24.23 28.07 5.23
N PHE A 149 24.43 26.94 5.87
CA PHE A 149 23.70 26.45 7.03
C PHE A 149 23.50 27.53 8.11
#